data_AF-A0AAD7JDS9-F1
#
_entry.id   AF-A0AAD7JDS9-F1
#
_cell.length_a   1.000
_cell.length_b   1.000
_cell.length_c   1.000
_cell.angle_alpha   90.00
_cell.angle_beta   90.00
_cell.angle_gamma   90.00
#
_symmetry.space_group_name_H-M   'P 1'
#
loop_
_entity.id
_entity.type
_entity.pdbx_description
1 polymer ?
#
loop_
_entity_poly.entity_id
_entity_poly.type
_entity_poly.pdbx_seq_one_letter_code
_entity_poly.pdbx_strand_id
1 'polypeptide(L)'
;MLLTVLALFILLLMPKCTACNRNCADSRGLANHGNKCPKLLASHQADVSHAMAVDTAAALVAEAQPADDFRPPSPIISPPSPLPLGPGGRPRRHSRLPARFRDDVPPPPPPVELPDEPAAPHIEPDETNGAIKWFKTEPNDFGLYKVFPNRPTHDPDESISLDELCKSSELLVATKPSASAATPAWFPLMNSTVARPGPRGTGGRRR
;
A
#
# COMPACT_ATOMS: atom_id res chain seq x y z
N MET A 1 22.53 27.55 38.75
CA MET A 1 21.97 28.01 37.47
C MET A 1 22.19 27.01 36.34
N LEU A 2 23.41 26.57 36.03
CA LEU A 2 23.63 25.63 34.91
C LEU A 2 22.97 24.25 35.13
N LEU A 3 23.11 23.68 36.33
CA LEU A 3 22.52 22.37 36.67
C LEU A 3 20.98 22.38 36.65
N THR A 4 20.37 23.48 37.09
CA THR A 4 18.90 23.64 37.09
C THR A 4 18.36 23.76 35.66
N VAL A 5 19.06 24.48 34.79
CA VAL A 5 18.69 24.58 33.36
C VAL A 5 18.84 23.23 32.66
N LEU A 6 19.89 22.47 32.97
CA LEU A 6 20.15 21.16 32.38
C LEU A 6 19.11 20.12 32.82
N ALA A 7 18.73 20.12 34.11
CA ALA A 7 17.66 19.25 34.62
C ALA A 7 16.29 19.56 33.97
N LEU A 8 15.95 20.83 33.80
CA LEU A 8 14.72 21.22 33.09
C LEU A 8 14.74 20.81 31.62
N PHE A 9 15.90 20.92 30.96
CA PHE A 9 16.06 20.49 29.57
C PHE A 9 15.86 18.97 29.42
N ILE A 10 16.40 18.15 30.33
CA ILE A 10 16.19 16.70 30.32
C ILE A 10 14.71 16.34 30.50
N LEU A 11 13.98 17.04 31.38
CA LEU A 11 12.54 16.82 31.58
C LEU A 11 11.68 17.21 30.37
N LEU A 12 12.18 18.10 29.50
CA LEU A 12 11.53 18.45 28.24
C LEU A 12 11.81 17.44 27.12
N LEU A 13 12.94 16.71 27.20
CA LEU A 13 13.30 15.66 26.24
C LEU A 13 12.59 14.33 26.50
N MET A 14 11.96 14.14 27.67
CA MET A 14 11.24 12.90 27.94
C MET A 14 9.97 12.82 27.08
N PRO A 15 9.73 11.71 26.36
CA PRO A 15 8.54 11.54 25.56
C PRO A 15 7.29 11.60 26.43
N LYS A 16 6.27 12.34 25.98
CA LYS A 16 4.99 12.50 26.67
C LYS A 16 3.85 12.00 25.80
N CYS A 17 2.87 11.36 26.42
CA CYS A 17 1.65 11.00 25.72
C CYS A 17 0.82 12.25 25.42
N THR A 18 0.44 12.46 24.16
CA THR A 18 -0.35 13.61 23.72
C THR A 18 -1.75 13.66 24.33
N ALA A 19 -2.34 12.50 24.65
CA ALA A 19 -3.69 12.42 25.19
C ALA A 19 -3.76 12.60 26.71
N CYS A 20 -2.75 12.15 27.47
CA CYS A 20 -2.78 12.18 28.94
C CYS A 20 -1.65 12.98 29.59
N ASN A 21 -0.72 13.52 28.81
CA ASN A 21 0.48 14.26 29.26
C ASN A 21 1.36 13.49 30.27
N ARG A 22 1.23 12.16 30.35
CA ARG A 22 2.09 11.33 31.18
C ARG A 22 3.47 11.20 30.54
N ASN A 23 4.52 11.44 31.33
CA ASN A 23 5.90 11.22 30.91
C ASN A 23 6.19 9.71 30.84
N CYS A 24 6.83 9.29 29.75
CA CYS A 24 7.30 7.92 29.56
C CYS A 24 8.83 7.89 29.67
N ALA A 25 9.37 6.81 30.24
CA ALA A 25 10.82 6.68 30.44
C ALA A 25 11.58 6.63 29.11
N ASP A 26 10.99 5.98 28.10
CA ASP A 26 11.57 5.76 26.78
C ASP A 26 10.49 5.69 25.69
N SER A 27 10.91 5.61 24.43
CA SER A 27 10.00 5.52 23.28
C SER A 27 9.18 4.22 23.26
N ARG A 28 9.73 3.11 23.76
CA ARG A 28 8.99 1.83 23.89
C ARG A 28 7.91 1.93 24.96
N GLY A 29 8.20 2.58 26.08
CA GLY A 29 7.23 2.90 27.12
C GLY A 29 6.10 3.78 26.59
N LEU A 30 6.40 4.75 25.72
CA LEU A 30 5.39 5.56 25.04
C LEU A 30 4.48 4.72 24.14
N ALA A 31 5.04 3.81 23.34
CA ALA A 31 4.26 2.93 22.46
C ALA A 31 3.36 1.98 23.27
N ASN A 32 3.91 1.34 24.30
CA ASN A 32 3.16 0.45 25.19
C ASN A 32 2.05 1.20 25.94
N HIS A 33 2.33 2.44 26.36
CA HIS A 33 1.35 3.30 26.99
C HIS A 33 0.26 3.73 26.01
N GLY A 34 0.61 4.12 24.78
CA GLY A 34 -0.35 4.50 23.74
C GLY A 34 -1.43 3.43 23.52
N ASN A 35 -1.01 2.16 23.44
CA ASN A 35 -1.91 1.02 23.27
C ASN A 35 -2.87 0.80 24.46
N LYS A 36 -2.54 1.32 25.66
CA LYS A 36 -3.32 1.13 26.89
C LYS A 36 -3.87 2.45 27.45
N CYS A 37 -3.68 3.58 26.76
CA CYS A 37 -4.03 4.88 27.29
C CYS A 37 -5.55 5.11 27.15
N PRO A 38 -6.31 5.24 28.24
CA PRO A 38 -7.77 5.37 28.17
C PRO A 38 -8.19 6.67 27.49
N LYS A 39 -7.44 7.76 27.68
CA LYS A 39 -7.72 9.05 27.04
C LYS A 39 -7.47 9.01 25.54
N LEU A 40 -6.42 8.31 25.10
CA LEU A 40 -6.11 8.17 23.68
C LEU A 40 -7.18 7.30 23.00
N LEU A 41 -7.59 6.21 23.65
CA LEU A 41 -8.68 5.36 23.16
C LEU A 41 -10.00 6.11 23.05
N ALA A 42 -10.36 6.94 24.04
CA ALA A 42 -11.56 7.76 24.01
C ALA A 42 -11.52 8.80 22.87
N SER A 43 -10.36 9.45 22.65
CA SER A 43 -10.18 10.35 21.51
C SER A 43 -10.38 9.63 20.18
N HIS A 44 -9.72 8.49 20.00
CA HIS A 44 -9.84 7.69 18.79
C HIS A 44 -11.29 7.23 18.55
N GLN A 45 -12.01 6.83 19.60
CA GLN A 45 -13.41 6.45 19.48
C GLN A 45 -14.30 7.63 19.07
N ALA A 46 -14.02 8.85 19.57
CA ALA A 46 -14.70 10.06 19.13
C ALA A 46 -14.44 10.34 17.64
N ASP A 47 -13.18 10.25 17.21
CA ASP A 47 -12.79 10.48 15.80
C ASP A 47 -13.45 9.47 14.86
N VAL A 48 -13.48 8.17 15.23
CA VAL A 48 -14.17 7.13 14.45
C VAL A 48 -15.67 7.40 14.38
N SER A 49 -16.30 7.79 15.49
CA SER A 49 -17.74 8.10 15.50
C SER A 49 -18.08 9.31 14.62
N HIS A 50 -17.20 10.31 14.57
CA HIS A 50 -17.35 11.46 13.69
C HIS A 50 -17.19 11.07 12.22
N ALA A 51 -16.19 10.24 11.88
CA ALA A 51 -16.00 9.75 10.52
C ALA A 51 -17.22 8.96 10.02
N MET A 52 -17.73 8.04 10.85
CA MET A 52 -18.95 7.29 10.51
C MET A 52 -20.17 8.20 10.33
N ALA A 53 -20.31 9.25 11.14
CA ALA A 53 -21.40 10.22 11.00
C ALA A 53 -21.31 10.99 9.67
N VAL A 54 -20.11 11.41 9.26
CA VAL A 54 -19.87 12.09 7.99
C VAL A 54 -20.22 11.17 6.81
N ASP A 55 -19.82 9.90 6.86
CA ASP A 55 -20.14 8.93 5.80
C ASP A 55 -21.66 8.70 5.69
N THR A 56 -22.36 8.61 6.83
CA THR A 56 -23.84 8.51 6.82
C THR A 56 -24.51 9.77 6.27
N ALA A 57 -23.99 10.96 6.59
CA ALA A 57 -24.53 12.21 6.05
C ALA A 57 -24.27 12.31 4.53
N ALA A 58 -23.09 11.90 4.07
CA ALA A 58 -22.76 11.87 2.64
C ALA A 58 -23.66 10.89 1.86
N ALA A 59 -23.97 9.73 2.43
CA ALA A 59 -24.90 8.77 1.83
C ALA A 59 -26.32 9.36 1.66
N LEU A 60 -26.82 10.09 2.66
CA LEU A 60 -28.13 10.75 2.58
C LEU A 60 -28.17 11.88 1.54
N VAL A 61 -27.06 12.57 1.32
CA VAL A 61 -26.95 13.61 0.28
C VAL A 61 -26.83 13.00 -1.12
N ALA A 62 -26.17 11.86 -1.26
CA ALA A 62 -26.04 11.16 -2.54
C ALA A 62 -27.39 10.59 -3.06
N GLU A 63 -28.30 10.20 -2.16
CA GLU A 63 -29.66 9.74 -2.51
C GLU A 63 -30.54 10.86 -3.11
N ALA A 64 -30.18 12.14 -2.93
CA ALA A 64 -30.98 13.28 -3.36
C ALA A 64 -30.64 13.82 -4.77
N GLN A 65 -29.75 13.17 -5.53
CA GLN A 65 -29.49 13.56 -6.91
C GLN A 65 -30.61 13.05 -7.83
N PRO A 66 -31.24 13.92 -8.66
CA PRO A 66 -32.24 13.49 -9.61
C PRO A 66 -31.58 12.55 -10.64
N ALA A 67 -32.15 11.36 -10.77
CA ALA A 67 -31.76 10.39 -11.78
C ALA A 67 -32.03 11.00 -13.16
N ASP A 68 -30.96 11.37 -13.86
CA ASP A 68 -31.04 11.62 -15.30
C ASP A 68 -31.05 10.27 -16.03
N ASP A 69 -32.18 10.04 -16.70
CA ASP A 69 -32.55 8.81 -17.40
C ASP A 69 -31.61 8.53 -18.57
N PHE A 70 -30.93 7.37 -18.55
CA PHE A 70 -30.84 6.39 -19.65
C PHE A 70 -29.92 5.24 -19.21
N ARG A 71 -30.42 4.38 -18.32
CA ARG A 71 -29.74 3.11 -18.02
C ARG A 71 -30.38 1.99 -18.86
N PRO A 72 -29.63 1.32 -19.76
CA PRO A 72 -30.16 0.19 -20.51
C PRO A 72 -30.63 -0.91 -19.56
N PRO A 73 -31.65 -1.72 -19.95
CA PRO A 73 -32.22 -2.75 -19.09
C PRO A 73 -31.12 -3.71 -18.64
N SER A 74 -30.85 -3.70 -17.34
CA SER A 74 -29.93 -4.66 -16.74
C SER A 74 -30.51 -6.07 -16.89
N PRO A 75 -29.68 -7.09 -17.21
CA PRO A 75 -30.15 -8.46 -17.26
C PRO A 75 -30.80 -8.82 -15.91
N ILE A 76 -31.95 -9.49 -15.98
CA ILE A 76 -32.71 -9.93 -14.81
C ILE A 76 -31.84 -10.92 -14.04
N ILE A 77 -31.13 -10.45 -13.01
CA ILE A 77 -30.44 -11.30 -12.06
C ILE A 77 -31.53 -11.84 -11.13
N SER A 78 -31.89 -13.12 -11.32
CA SER A 78 -32.76 -13.83 -10.39
C SER A 78 -32.21 -13.69 -8.95
N PRO A 79 -33.07 -13.45 -7.96
CA PRO A 79 -32.63 -13.34 -6.57
C PRO A 79 -31.90 -14.63 -6.17
N PRO A 80 -30.73 -14.54 -5.52
CA PRO A 80 -30.04 -15.72 -5.04
C PRO A 80 -30.96 -16.48 -4.07
N SER A 81 -31.03 -17.80 -4.22
CA SER A 81 -31.83 -18.65 -3.34
C SER A 81 -31.51 -18.35 -1.86
N PRO A 82 -32.52 -18.34 -0.97
CA PRO A 82 -32.32 -18.01 0.43
C PRO A 82 -31.28 -18.97 1.04
N LEU A 83 -30.18 -18.39 1.51
CA LEU A 83 -29.12 -19.16 2.16
C LEU A 83 -29.66 -19.79 3.46
N PRO A 84 -29.29 -21.03 3.79
CA PRO A 84 -29.62 -21.63 5.08
C PRO A 84 -29.12 -20.74 6.22
N LEU A 85 -30.06 -20.27 7.06
CA LEU A 85 -29.74 -19.52 8.27
C LEU A 85 -29.29 -20.49 9.37
N GLY A 86 -28.23 -20.12 10.09
CA GLY A 86 -27.84 -20.85 11.30
C GLY A 86 -28.77 -20.58 12.48
N PRO A 87 -28.62 -21.29 13.61
CA PRO A 87 -29.46 -21.11 14.82
C PRO A 87 -29.50 -19.67 15.36
N GLY A 88 -28.50 -18.84 15.06
CA GLY A 88 -28.44 -17.44 15.46
C GLY A 88 -28.96 -16.43 14.40
N GLY A 89 -29.71 -16.87 13.39
CA GLY A 89 -30.27 -16.00 12.35
C GLY A 89 -29.23 -15.36 11.42
N ARG A 90 -27.97 -15.80 11.49
CA ARG A 90 -26.88 -15.33 10.62
C ARG A 90 -26.70 -16.29 9.44
N PRO A 91 -26.42 -15.79 8.23
CA PRO A 91 -26.08 -16.64 7.09
C PRO A 91 -24.91 -17.55 7.45
N ARG A 92 -25.05 -18.85 7.20
CA ARG A 92 -23.98 -19.82 7.46
C ARG A 92 -22.84 -19.56 6.47
N ARG A 93 -21.75 -18.95 6.94
CA ARG A 93 -20.55 -18.72 6.13
C ARG A 93 -19.84 -20.06 5.94
N HIS A 94 -19.83 -20.58 4.72
CA HIS A 94 -18.93 -21.68 4.35
C HIS A 94 -17.55 -21.08 4.12
N SER A 95 -16.64 -21.20 5.10
CA SER A 95 -15.23 -20.87 4.85
C SER A 95 -14.67 -21.87 3.85
N ARG A 96 -14.49 -21.45 2.60
CA ARG A 96 -13.76 -22.25 1.63
C ARG A 96 -12.31 -22.38 2.14
N LEU A 97 -11.82 -23.60 2.28
CA LEU A 97 -10.40 -23.82 2.53
C LEU A 97 -9.58 -23.18 1.39
N PRO A 98 -8.46 -22.50 1.71
CA PRO A 98 -7.51 -21.99 0.72
C PRO A 98 -7.07 -23.10 -0.24
N ALA A 99 -6.81 -22.73 -1.50
CA ALA A 99 -6.50 -23.69 -2.57
C ALA A 99 -5.37 -24.68 -2.22
N ARG A 100 -4.34 -24.22 -1.48
CA ARG A 100 -3.20 -25.03 -1.04
C ARG A 100 -3.54 -26.17 -0.06
N PHE A 101 -4.72 -26.15 0.55
CA PHE A 101 -5.20 -27.18 1.49
C PHE A 101 -6.24 -28.11 0.86
N ARG A 102 -6.43 -28.00 -0.46
CA ARG A 102 -7.27 -28.94 -1.20
C ARG A 102 -6.33 -29.98 -1.80
N ASP A 103 -6.54 -31.25 -1.47
CA ASP A 103 -5.86 -32.38 -2.11
C ASP A 103 -6.45 -32.69 -3.49
N ASP A 104 -7.03 -31.68 -4.14
CA ASP A 104 -7.58 -31.79 -5.48
C ASP A 104 -6.40 -31.77 -6.46
N VAL A 105 -6.00 -32.95 -6.93
CA VAL A 105 -5.03 -33.07 -8.03
C VAL A 105 -5.65 -32.39 -9.26
N PRO A 106 -4.96 -31.41 -9.89
CA PRO A 106 -5.49 -30.79 -11.10
C PRO A 106 -5.75 -31.87 -12.17
N PRO A 107 -6.83 -31.74 -12.96
CA PRO A 107 -7.10 -32.69 -14.02
C PRO A 107 -5.88 -32.76 -14.96
N PRO A 108 -5.58 -33.96 -15.51
CA PRO A 108 -4.48 -34.09 -16.46
C PRO A 108 -4.70 -33.13 -17.63
N PRO A 109 -3.62 -32.53 -18.16
CA PRO A 109 -3.74 -31.66 -19.33
C PRO A 109 -4.37 -32.44 -20.48
N PRO A 110 -5.17 -31.77 -21.34
CA PRO A 110 -5.72 -32.41 -22.52
C PRO A 110 -4.57 -32.97 -23.39
N PRO A 111 -4.77 -34.12 -24.06
CA PRO A 111 -3.82 -34.63 -25.04
C PRO A 111 -3.53 -33.53 -26.07
N VAL A 112 -2.28 -33.13 -26.18
CA VAL A 112 -1.84 -32.19 -27.22
C VAL A 112 -1.80 -32.99 -28.52
N GLU A 113 -2.66 -32.65 -29.47
CA GLU A 113 -2.50 -33.07 -30.86
C GLU A 113 -1.22 -32.40 -31.37
N LEU A 114 -0.15 -33.18 -31.50
CA LEU A 114 1.09 -32.73 -32.10
C LEU A 114 0.80 -32.43 -33.59
N PRO A 115 1.04 -31.21 -34.07
CA PRO A 115 1.04 -30.94 -35.50
C PRO A 115 2.05 -31.86 -36.20
N ASP A 116 1.69 -32.43 -37.36
CA ASP A 116 2.63 -33.13 -38.23
C ASP A 116 3.87 -32.25 -38.44
N GLU A 117 5.04 -32.74 -38.04
CA GLU A 117 6.33 -32.03 -38.08
C GLU A 117 6.55 -31.35 -39.44
N PRO A 118 6.51 -30.01 -39.54
CA PRO A 118 7.25 -29.34 -40.58
C PRO A 118 8.73 -29.49 -40.23
N ALA A 119 9.54 -29.95 -41.20
CA ALA A 119 10.98 -30.16 -41.08
C ALA A 119 11.64 -29.08 -40.19
N ALA A 120 12.17 -29.52 -39.04
CA ALA A 120 12.76 -28.64 -38.05
C ALA A 120 13.86 -27.77 -38.67
N PRO A 121 13.83 -26.44 -38.52
CA PRO A 121 15.05 -25.68 -38.65
C PRO A 121 16.00 -26.14 -37.54
N HIS A 122 17.21 -26.51 -37.93
CA HIS A 122 18.31 -26.85 -37.03
C HIS A 122 18.62 -25.64 -36.15
N ILE A 123 18.00 -25.57 -34.97
CA ILE A 123 18.42 -24.67 -33.91
C ILE A 123 19.53 -25.44 -33.19
N GLU A 124 20.77 -25.08 -33.49
CA GLU A 124 21.90 -25.55 -32.69
C GLU A 124 21.65 -25.16 -31.23
N PRO A 125 21.81 -26.09 -30.26
CA PRO A 125 21.85 -25.70 -28.87
C PRO A 125 23.07 -24.80 -28.71
N ASP A 126 22.84 -23.53 -28.45
CA ASP A 126 23.89 -22.59 -28.11
C ASP A 126 24.49 -23.04 -26.76
N GLU A 127 25.46 -23.95 -26.81
CA GLU A 127 26.26 -24.45 -25.70
C GLU A 127 27.19 -23.34 -25.21
N THR A 128 26.63 -22.20 -24.80
CA THR A 128 27.40 -21.22 -24.06
C THR A 128 27.47 -21.68 -22.60
N ASN A 129 28.32 -22.69 -22.35
CA ASN A 129 28.74 -23.15 -21.02
C ASN A 129 29.71 -22.13 -20.38
N GLY A 130 29.37 -20.85 -20.50
CA GLY A 130 30.14 -19.73 -19.96
C GLY A 130 29.87 -19.59 -18.47
N ALA A 131 30.94 -19.46 -17.67
CA ALA A 131 30.81 -19.14 -16.26
C ALA A 131 29.82 -17.98 -16.05
N ILE A 132 28.81 -18.18 -15.19
CA ILE A 132 27.76 -17.19 -14.91
C ILE A 132 28.42 -15.87 -14.50
N LYS A 133 28.37 -14.88 -15.41
CA LYS A 133 28.96 -13.57 -15.18
C LYS A 133 27.90 -12.63 -14.65
N TRP A 134 27.86 -12.50 -13.32
CA TRP A 134 26.96 -11.57 -12.64
C TRP A 134 27.18 -10.14 -13.14
N PHE A 135 26.14 -9.56 -13.73
CA PHE A 135 26.10 -8.18 -14.19
C PHE A 135 25.34 -7.32 -13.17
N LYS A 136 25.88 -6.14 -12.84
CA LYS A 136 25.26 -5.17 -11.94
C LYS A 136 24.96 -3.89 -12.70
N THR A 137 23.76 -3.34 -12.53
CA THR A 137 23.43 -2.01 -13.07
C THR A 137 24.07 -0.90 -12.26
N GLU A 138 24.14 0.31 -12.82
CA GLU A 138 24.52 1.50 -12.07
C GLU A 138 23.50 1.76 -10.94
N PRO A 139 23.94 2.21 -9.73
CA PRO A 139 23.02 2.58 -8.67
C PRO A 139 22.21 3.82 -9.02
N ASN A 140 20.93 3.84 -8.69
CA ASN A 140 20.11 5.06 -8.77
C ASN A 140 20.45 6.07 -7.65
N ASP A 141 19.78 7.23 -7.63
CA ASP A 141 19.97 8.27 -6.60
C ASP A 141 19.75 7.80 -5.15
N PHE A 142 19.08 6.66 -4.97
CA PHE A 142 18.85 6.02 -3.66
C PHE A 142 19.87 4.92 -3.35
N GLY A 143 20.85 4.69 -4.22
CA GLY A 143 21.85 3.63 -4.10
C GLY A 143 21.34 2.22 -4.41
N LEU A 144 20.18 2.08 -5.05
CA LEU A 144 19.60 0.79 -5.43
C LEU A 144 20.10 0.36 -6.82
N TYR A 145 20.42 -0.92 -6.99
CA TYR A 145 20.86 -1.51 -8.24
C TYR A 145 20.27 -2.92 -8.44
N LYS A 146 20.18 -3.38 -9.69
CA LYS A 146 19.73 -4.72 -10.06
C LYS A 146 20.96 -5.60 -10.33
N VAL A 147 20.87 -6.89 -10.02
CA VAL A 147 21.91 -7.89 -10.26
C VAL A 147 21.34 -9.02 -11.10
N PHE A 148 21.96 -9.29 -12.25
CA PHE A 148 21.51 -10.31 -13.19
C PHE A 148 22.57 -11.39 -13.38
N PRO A 149 22.18 -12.67 -13.53
CA PRO A 149 23.12 -13.76 -13.78
C PRO A 149 23.79 -13.64 -15.16
N ASN A 150 23.08 -13.09 -16.15
CA ASN A 150 23.58 -12.79 -17.49
C ASN A 150 23.19 -11.35 -17.87
N ARG A 151 23.94 -10.71 -18.78
CA ARG A 151 23.60 -9.36 -19.27
C ARG A 151 22.28 -9.45 -20.06
N PRO A 152 21.22 -8.73 -19.65
CA PRO A 152 20.00 -8.68 -20.44
C PRO A 152 20.32 -8.16 -21.85
N THR A 153 19.88 -8.88 -22.87
CA THR A 153 20.04 -8.45 -24.28
C THR A 153 19.11 -7.29 -24.62
N HIS A 154 18.03 -7.15 -23.85
CA HIS A 154 17.01 -6.13 -24.06
C HIS A 154 16.70 -5.49 -22.71
N ASP A 155 16.69 -4.16 -22.66
CA ASP A 155 16.18 -3.42 -21.51
C ASP A 155 14.69 -3.15 -21.74
N PRO A 156 13.76 -3.86 -21.07
CA PRO A 156 12.33 -3.61 -21.26
C PRO A 156 11.93 -2.18 -20.88
N ASP A 157 12.72 -1.53 -20.02
CA ASP A 157 12.48 -0.17 -19.57
C ASP A 157 12.81 0.85 -20.68
N GLU A 158 13.66 0.51 -21.67
CA GLU A 158 13.94 1.38 -22.84
C GLU A 158 12.84 1.31 -23.91
N SER A 159 12.15 0.17 -24.04
CA SER A 159 11.11 -0.02 -25.08
C SER A 159 9.74 0.54 -24.70
N ILE A 160 9.47 0.71 -23.41
CA ILE A 160 8.17 1.14 -22.92
C ILE A 160 8.21 2.65 -22.70
N SER A 161 7.43 3.37 -23.50
CA SER A 161 7.20 4.79 -23.27
C SER A 161 6.24 5.00 -22.09
N LEU A 162 6.36 6.12 -21.38
CA LEU A 162 5.42 6.47 -20.30
C LEU A 162 3.96 6.55 -20.80
N ASP A 163 3.78 6.88 -22.09
CA ASP A 163 2.47 6.95 -22.75
C ASP A 163 1.81 5.57 -22.86
N GLU A 164 2.59 4.49 -23.00
CA GLU A 164 2.08 3.12 -23.01
C GLU A 164 1.75 2.60 -21.61
N LEU A 165 2.52 3.02 -20.60
CA LEU A 165 2.27 2.66 -19.20
C LEU A 165 1.03 3.36 -18.62
N CYS A 166 0.79 4.61 -19.01
CA CYS A 166 -0.33 5.41 -18.52
C CYS A 166 -1.52 5.38 -19.49
N LYS A 167 -2.54 4.59 -19.18
CA LYS A 167 -3.83 4.59 -19.91
C LYS A 167 -4.59 5.91 -19.87
N SER A 168 -4.17 6.86 -19.04
CA SER A 168 -4.83 8.14 -18.83
C SER A 168 -3.90 9.27 -19.21
N SER A 169 -4.26 10.00 -20.26
CA SER A 169 -3.54 11.18 -20.76
C SER A 169 -3.50 12.33 -19.76
N GLU A 170 -4.43 12.38 -18.80
CA GLU A 170 -4.50 13.41 -17.77
C GLU A 170 -3.36 13.34 -16.75
N LEU A 171 -2.71 12.18 -16.58
CA LEU A 171 -1.59 12.00 -15.65
C LEU A 171 -0.22 12.41 -16.23
N LEU A 172 -0.13 12.59 -17.55
CA LEU A 172 1.10 12.97 -18.25
C LEU A 172 1.33 14.48 -18.25
N VAL A 173 0.28 15.26 -17.99
CA VAL A 173 0.42 16.69 -17.76
C VAL A 173 0.92 16.85 -16.33
N ALA A 174 2.18 17.24 -16.17
CA ALA A 174 2.72 17.68 -14.89
C ALA A 174 2.04 18.98 -14.47
N THR A 175 0.77 18.91 -14.07
CA THR A 175 0.05 20.01 -13.45
C THR A 175 0.80 20.27 -12.16
N LYS A 176 1.58 21.36 -12.17
CA LYS A 176 2.34 21.84 -11.03
C LYS A 176 1.42 21.74 -9.80
N PRO A 177 1.77 20.93 -8.77
CA PRO A 177 0.87 20.69 -7.66
C PRO A 177 0.49 22.04 -7.09
N SER A 178 -0.79 22.39 -7.20
CA SER A 178 -1.31 23.64 -6.67
C SER A 178 -0.99 23.64 -5.18
N ALA A 179 -0.06 24.50 -4.77
CA ALA A 179 0.55 24.51 -3.44
C ALA A 179 -0.42 24.98 -2.32
N SER A 180 -1.72 24.78 -2.49
CA SER A 180 -2.73 25.41 -1.65
C SER A 180 -3.92 24.48 -1.40
N ALA A 181 -3.68 23.39 -0.68
CA ALA A 181 -4.64 22.93 0.30
C ALA A 181 -3.84 22.35 1.47
N ALA A 182 -3.92 22.98 2.63
CA ALA A 182 -3.38 22.45 3.87
C ALA A 182 -4.17 21.19 4.24
N THR A 183 -3.83 20.06 3.61
CA THR A 183 -4.39 18.77 3.98
C THR A 183 -3.96 18.44 5.41
N PRO A 184 -4.91 18.09 6.29
CA PRO A 184 -4.62 17.87 7.68
C PRO A 184 -3.75 16.62 7.88
N ALA A 185 -2.99 16.60 8.97
CA ALA A 185 -1.97 15.59 9.27
C ALA A 185 -2.50 14.14 9.41
N TRP A 186 -3.82 13.94 9.44
CA TRP A 186 -4.47 12.63 9.53
C TRP A 186 -4.85 12.03 8.17
N PHE A 187 -4.58 12.70 7.05
CA PHE A 187 -5.00 12.21 5.74
C PHE A 187 -4.26 10.92 5.35
N PRO A 188 -4.97 9.79 5.13
CA PRO A 188 -4.40 8.44 5.15
C PRO A 188 -3.53 8.08 3.93
N LEU A 189 -3.36 9.00 2.97
CA LEU A 189 -2.63 8.78 1.70
C LEU A 189 -1.39 9.67 1.57
N MET A 190 -1.00 10.43 2.60
CA MET A 190 0.22 11.21 2.56
C MET A 190 1.45 10.29 2.56
N ASN A 191 2.20 10.34 1.46
CA ASN A 191 3.51 9.72 1.34
C ASN A 191 4.42 10.28 2.44
N SER A 192 4.92 9.41 3.33
CA SER A 192 5.70 9.78 4.52
C SER A 192 7.03 10.49 4.20
N THR A 193 7.46 10.47 2.94
CA THR A 193 8.63 11.20 2.43
C THR A 193 8.42 12.71 2.27
N VAL A 194 7.17 13.20 2.27
CA VAL A 194 6.86 14.65 2.25
C VAL A 194 6.88 15.26 3.66
N ALA A 195 7.06 14.43 4.70
CA ALA A 195 7.32 14.92 6.04
C ALA A 195 8.60 15.78 6.02
N ARG A 196 8.39 17.10 6.09
CA ARG A 196 9.42 18.16 6.08
C ARG A 196 10.72 17.68 6.73
N PRO A 197 11.88 17.80 6.07
CA PRO A 197 13.15 17.66 6.76
C PRO A 197 13.16 18.69 7.88
N GLY A 198 13.13 18.22 9.13
CA GLY A 198 13.33 19.07 10.29
C GLY A 198 14.63 19.87 10.14
N PRO A 199 14.75 21.04 10.77
CA PRO A 199 15.93 21.87 10.66
C PRO A 199 17.17 21.03 11.00
N ARG A 200 18.04 20.80 10.00
CA ARG A 200 19.30 20.11 10.19
C ARG A 200 20.10 20.93 11.19
N GLY A 201 20.15 20.46 12.43
CA GLY A 201 21.02 21.02 13.45
C GLY A 201 22.44 20.96 12.92
N THR A 202 23.03 22.14 12.69
CA THR A 202 24.45 22.30 12.37
C THR A 202 25.25 21.89 13.61
N GLY A 203 25.56 20.61 13.71
CA GLY A 203 26.42 20.06 14.74
C GLY A 203 27.82 20.63 14.60
N GLY A 204 28.13 21.67 15.38
CA GLY A 204 29.47 22.20 15.54
C GLY A 204 30.38 21.13 16.15
N ARG A 205 31.34 20.63 15.36
CA ARG A 205 32.52 19.90 15.86
C ARG A 205 33.27 20.83 16.82
N ARG A 206 33.33 20.46 18.10
CA ARG A 206 34.36 20.96 19.00
C ARG A 206 35.52 19.95 18.99
N ARG A 207 36.71 20.50 18.79
CA ARG A 207 38.01 19.83 18.92
C ARG A 207 38.34 19.59 20.39
#